data_AF-A0AAT9IY51-F1
#
_entry.id   AF-A0AAT9IY51-F1
#
_cell.length_a   1.000
_cell.length_b   1.000
_cell.length_c   1.000
_cell.angle_alpha   90.00
_cell.angle_beta   90.00
_cell.angle_gamma   90.00
#
_symmetry.space_group_name_H-M   'P 1'
#
loop_
_entity.id
_entity.type
_entity.pdbx_description
1 polymer ?
#
loop_
_entity_poly.entity_id
_entity_poly.type
_entity_poly.pdbx_seq_one_letter_code
_entity_poly.pdbx_strand_id
1 'polypeptide(L)'
;MTSGEDFTFQNRLIRADGEERIVYSKGGVEMDEKGAPEFIFGILQDVTEQVHLQETLLAAKENAEAFVLAKSDFLSNMSHEIRTPLTTILGYATLLNGVPEMPSDARHYIGRINKAGEALLSLITDILDFSKLEAGQVKLTPQPTDLRSLASDIIDQFAVLGETRNITLKSRL
;
A
#
# COMPACT_ATOMS: atom_id res chain seq x y z
N MET A 1 32.36 18.43 33.84
CA MET A 1 31.57 19.18 32.85
C MET A 1 31.65 20.64 33.27
N THR A 2 32.33 21.48 32.50
CA THR A 2 32.74 22.83 32.90
C THR A 2 32.36 23.88 31.85
N SER A 3 31.46 23.56 30.91
CA SER A 3 30.88 24.53 29.98
C SER A 3 29.53 24.98 30.53
N GLY A 4 29.28 26.28 30.55
CA GLY A 4 27.99 26.89 30.88
C GLY A 4 26.93 26.70 29.82
N GLU A 5 26.86 25.50 29.23
CA GLU A 5 25.94 25.22 28.15
C GLU A 5 24.65 24.63 28.71
N ASP A 6 23.52 25.08 28.14
CA ASP A 6 22.23 24.47 28.39
C ASP A 6 22.29 22.97 28.07
N PHE A 7 21.80 22.17 28.99
CA PHE A 7 21.71 20.73 28.82
C PHE A 7 20.27 20.32 28.58
N THR A 8 20.09 19.39 27.66
CA THR A 8 18.81 18.74 27.39
C THR A 8 19.07 17.26 27.18
N PHE A 9 18.47 16.42 28.01
CA PHE A 9 18.64 14.98 27.90
C PHE A 9 17.48 14.22 28.55
N GLN A 10 17.23 13.01 28.07
CA GLN A 10 16.22 12.09 28.58
C GLN A 10 16.91 11.02 29.42
N ASN A 11 16.43 10.79 30.64
CA ASN A 11 17.00 9.78 31.54
C ASN A 11 15.94 8.84 32.07
N ARG A 12 16.43 7.67 32.47
CA ARG A 12 15.69 6.73 33.31
C ARG A 12 15.99 7.10 34.77
N LEU A 13 14.93 7.40 35.51
CA LEU A 13 14.96 7.66 36.94
C LEU A 13 14.24 6.52 37.64
N ILE A 14 14.90 5.91 38.62
CA ILE A 14 14.29 4.88 39.47
C ILE A 14 13.83 5.58 40.75
N ARG A 15 12.52 5.54 40.99
CA ARG A 15 11.91 6.11 42.19
C ARG A 15 12.24 5.24 43.42
N ALA A 16 12.00 5.77 44.62
CA ALA A 16 12.29 5.06 45.87
C ALA A 16 11.47 3.76 46.05
N ASP A 17 10.33 3.63 45.37
CA ASP A 17 9.50 2.43 45.29
C ASP A 17 9.99 1.41 44.24
N GLY A 18 11.09 1.71 43.53
CA GLY A 18 11.65 0.88 42.47
C GLY A 18 11.00 1.12 41.10
N GLU A 19 10.01 2.01 41.00
CA GLU A 19 9.33 2.29 39.75
C GLU A 19 10.23 3.11 38.81
N GLU A 20 10.30 2.69 37.56
CA GLU A 20 11.06 3.40 36.54
C GLU A 20 10.22 4.52 35.91
N ARG A 21 10.85 5.69 35.77
CA ARG A 21 10.31 6.85 35.08
C ARG A 21 11.28 7.37 34.05
N ILE A 22 10.74 7.77 32.92
CA ILE A 22 11.47 8.47 31.88
C ILE A 22 11.24 9.96 32.13
N VAL A 23 12.31 10.67 32.42
CA VAL A 23 12.28 12.11 32.68
C VAL A 23 13.03 12.87 31.61
N TYR A 24 12.35 13.87 31.04
CA TYR A 24 12.96 14.87 30.19
C TYR A 24 13.52 15.97 31.08
N SER A 25 14.83 16.15 31.02
CA SER A 25 15.55 17.15 31.82
C SER A 25 16.07 18.24 30.90
N LYS A 26 15.71 19.48 31.21
CA LYS A 26 16.25 20.67 30.55
C LYS A 26 16.70 21.65 31.60
N GLY A 27 17.94 22.12 31.51
CA GLY A 27 18.49 23.06 32.47
C GLY A 27 19.63 23.86 31.89
N GLY A 28 20.00 24.91 32.60
CA GLY A 28 21.06 25.84 32.24
C GLY A 28 21.87 26.24 33.45
N VAL A 29 22.99 26.89 33.19
CA VAL A 29 23.90 27.42 34.21
C VAL A 29 23.95 28.93 34.07
N GLU A 30 23.60 29.64 35.13
CA GLU A 30 23.79 31.09 35.21
C GLU A 30 25.20 31.38 35.71
N MET A 31 25.90 32.29 35.03
CA MET A 31 27.29 32.67 35.29
C MET A 31 27.33 34.03 35.98
N ASP A 32 28.26 34.19 36.92
CA ASP A 32 28.55 35.47 37.56
C ASP A 32 29.26 36.46 36.61
N GLU A 33 29.44 37.72 37.03
CA GLU A 33 30.13 38.76 36.25
C GLU A 33 31.60 38.43 35.90
N LYS A 34 32.20 37.43 36.57
CA LYS A 34 33.57 36.97 36.33
C LYS A 34 33.61 35.71 35.44
N GLY A 35 32.45 35.24 34.98
CA GLY A 35 32.31 34.05 34.13
C GLY A 35 32.37 32.73 34.88
N ALA A 36 32.19 32.72 36.21
CA ALA A 36 32.13 31.51 37.02
C ALA A 36 30.67 31.07 37.27
N PRO A 37 30.38 29.76 37.33
CA PRO A 37 29.01 29.25 37.53
C PRO A 37 28.47 29.62 38.91
N GLU A 38 27.35 30.35 38.93
CA GLU A 38 26.71 30.85 40.15
C GLU A 38 25.44 30.06 40.51
N PHE A 39 24.59 29.77 39.53
CA PHE A 39 23.36 28.98 39.73
C PHE A 39 23.17 27.92 38.65
N ILE A 40 22.59 26.79 39.04
CA ILE A 40 22.07 25.78 38.10
C ILE A 40 20.57 25.74 38.29
N PHE A 41 19.83 25.89 37.20
CA PHE A 41 18.37 25.77 37.19
C PHE A 41 17.93 24.77 36.11
N GLY A 42 16.79 24.14 36.32
CA GLY A 42 16.25 23.22 35.34
C GLY A 42 14.89 22.69 35.74
N ILE A 43 14.25 22.06 34.77
CA ILE A 43 13.00 21.32 34.94
C ILE A 43 13.27 19.83 34.73
N LEU A 44 12.59 19.01 35.53
CA LEU A 44 12.41 17.59 35.26
C LEU A 44 10.94 17.37 34.98
N GLN A 45 10.63 16.97 33.76
CA GLN A 45 9.28 16.58 33.36
C GLN A 45 9.22 15.06 33.25
N ASP A 46 8.28 14.44 33.98
CA ASP A 46 7.93 13.04 33.75
C ASP A 46 7.26 12.91 32.38
N VAL A 47 7.87 12.15 31.48
CA VAL A 47 7.39 11.89 30.13
C VAL A 47 7.16 10.40 29.88
N THR A 48 7.09 9.60 30.94
CA THR A 48 6.99 8.13 30.88
C THR A 48 5.79 7.68 30.06
N GLU A 49 4.59 8.19 30.37
CA GLU A 49 3.37 7.82 29.65
C GLU A 49 3.41 8.25 28.18
N GLN A 50 3.97 9.43 27.89
CA GLN A 50 4.09 9.93 26.53
C GLN A 50 5.04 9.08 25.70
N VAL A 51 6.20 8.71 26.24
CA VAL A 51 7.18 7.86 25.56
C VAL A 51 6.60 6.47 25.32
N HIS A 52 5.98 5.84 26.32
CA HIS A 52 5.37 4.53 26.14
C HIS A 52 4.20 4.53 25.15
N LEU A 53 3.37 5.59 25.16
CA LEU A 53 2.32 5.74 24.16
C LEU A 53 2.92 5.90 22.76
N GLN A 54 3.97 6.70 22.61
CA GLN A 54 4.66 6.89 21.34
C GLN A 54 5.29 5.58 20.84
N GLU A 55 5.94 4.82 21.71
CA GLU A 55 6.51 3.50 21.38
C GLU A 55 5.41 2.51 20.98
N THR A 56 4.30 2.49 21.72
CA THR A 56 3.15 1.61 21.43
C THR A 56 2.52 1.96 20.08
N LEU A 57 2.34 3.26 19.79
CA LEU A 57 1.81 3.71 18.51
C LEU A 57 2.76 3.41 17.36
N LEU A 58 4.07 3.59 17.56
CA LEU A 58 5.08 3.27 16.54
C LEU A 58 5.08 1.77 16.25
N ALA A 59 5.12 0.92 17.28
CA ALA A 59 5.08 -0.53 17.11
C ALA A 59 3.78 -1.00 16.45
N ALA A 60 2.63 -0.42 16.81
CA ALA A 60 1.35 -0.72 16.18
C ALA A 60 1.34 -0.30 14.70
N LYS A 61 1.91 0.87 14.38
CA LYS A 61 2.06 1.37 13.00
C LYS A 61 2.95 0.45 12.17
N GLU A 62 4.14 0.11 12.66
CA GLU A 62 5.09 -0.77 11.97
C GLU A 62 4.50 -2.15 11.72
N ASN A 63 3.78 -2.71 12.70
CA ASN A 63 3.08 -3.98 12.53
C ASN A 63 1.97 -3.89 11.47
N ALA A 64 1.18 -2.81 11.47
CA ALA A 64 0.15 -2.58 10.45
C ALA A 64 0.76 -2.45 9.04
N GLU A 65 1.86 -1.70 8.89
CA GLU A 65 2.57 -1.54 7.62
C GLU A 65 3.16 -2.88 7.12
N ALA A 66 3.80 -3.64 8.01
CA ALA A 66 4.33 -4.96 7.69
C ALA A 66 3.23 -5.95 7.27
N PHE A 67 2.08 -5.92 7.95
CA PHE A 67 0.93 -6.74 7.60
C PHE A 67 0.38 -6.41 6.20
N VAL A 68 0.23 -5.13 5.88
CA VAL A 68 -0.25 -4.68 4.56
C VAL A 68 0.72 -5.13 3.46
N LEU A 69 2.03 -5.00 3.67
CA LEU A 69 3.04 -5.44 2.72
C LEU A 69 2.99 -6.96 2.52
N ALA A 70 2.98 -7.73 3.61
CA ALA A 70 2.90 -9.18 3.55
C ALA A 70 1.63 -9.68 2.85
N LYS A 71 0.49 -9.01 3.08
CA LYS A 71 -0.78 -9.27 2.38
C LYS A 71 -0.64 -9.03 0.88
N SER A 72 -0.03 -7.92 0.46
CA SER A 72 0.20 -7.60 -0.96
C SER A 72 1.07 -8.66 -1.63
N ASP A 73 2.19 -9.03 -1.01
CA ASP A 73 3.13 -10.01 -1.55
C ASP A 73 2.49 -11.40 -1.66
N PHE A 74 1.73 -11.82 -0.63
CA PHE A 74 0.98 -13.06 -0.66
C PHE A 74 -0.01 -13.11 -1.81
N LEU A 75 -0.83 -12.06 -1.98
CA LEU A 75 -1.81 -12.00 -3.06
C LEU A 75 -1.16 -11.97 -4.43
N SER A 76 -0.04 -11.24 -4.59
CA SER A 76 0.76 -11.22 -5.82
C SER A 76 1.22 -12.63 -6.22
N ASN A 77 1.81 -13.37 -5.27
CA ASN A 77 2.28 -14.73 -5.52
C ASN A 77 1.13 -15.67 -5.86
N MET A 78 0.05 -15.64 -5.08
CA MET A 78 -1.14 -16.47 -5.34
C MET A 78 -1.76 -16.16 -6.70
N SER A 79 -1.80 -14.90 -7.12
CA SER A 79 -2.31 -14.55 -8.44
C SER A 79 -1.48 -15.17 -9.57
N HIS A 80 -0.15 -15.15 -9.46
CA HIS A 80 0.72 -15.80 -10.45
C HIS A 80 0.48 -17.32 -10.49
N GLU A 81 0.35 -17.96 -9.33
CA GLU A 81 0.08 -19.39 -9.22
C GLU A 81 -1.31 -19.79 -9.73
N ILE A 82 -2.33 -18.93 -9.60
CA ILE A 82 -3.68 -19.19 -10.12
C ILE A 82 -3.77 -18.88 -11.62
N ARG A 83 -3.09 -17.82 -12.09
CA ARG A 83 -3.13 -17.39 -13.49
C ARG A 83 -2.63 -18.49 -14.42
N THR A 84 -1.55 -19.18 -14.05
CA THR A 84 -0.94 -20.23 -14.88
C THR A 84 -1.90 -21.39 -15.21
N PRO A 85 -2.50 -22.10 -14.23
CA PRO A 85 -3.45 -23.17 -14.51
C PRO A 85 -4.73 -22.64 -15.17
N LEU A 86 -5.20 -21.45 -14.81
CA LEU A 86 -6.41 -20.87 -15.41
C LEU A 86 -6.21 -20.51 -16.89
N THR A 87 -5.04 -19.96 -17.24
CA THR A 87 -4.65 -19.68 -18.63
C THR A 87 -4.60 -20.97 -19.44
N THR A 88 -4.08 -22.05 -18.86
CA THR A 88 -4.08 -23.38 -19.50
C THR A 88 -5.50 -23.90 -19.74
N ILE A 89 -6.40 -23.79 -18.75
CA ILE A 89 -7.81 -24.20 -18.88
C ILE A 89 -8.51 -23.41 -19.99
N LEU A 90 -8.33 -22.08 -20.01
CA LEU A 90 -8.89 -21.20 -21.05
C LEU A 90 -8.30 -21.49 -22.43
N GLY A 91 -7.01 -21.81 -22.51
CA GLY A 91 -6.35 -22.24 -23.73
C GLY A 91 -6.99 -23.52 -24.30
N TYR A 92 -7.17 -24.55 -23.48
CA TYR A 92 -7.84 -25.78 -23.92
C TYR A 92 -9.31 -25.55 -24.28
N ALA A 93 -10.04 -24.75 -23.51
CA ALA A 93 -11.43 -24.41 -23.84
C ALA A 93 -11.52 -23.66 -25.18
N THR A 94 -10.58 -22.76 -25.47
CA THR A 94 -10.50 -22.04 -26.76
C THR A 94 -10.19 -22.98 -27.91
N LEU A 95 -9.23 -23.91 -27.74
CA LEU A 95 -8.91 -24.93 -28.75
C LEU A 95 -10.11 -25.84 -29.04
N LEU A 96 -10.81 -26.30 -28.00
CA LEU A 96 -12.01 -27.13 -28.15
C LEU A 96 -13.13 -26.39 -28.90
N ASN A 97 -13.29 -25.09 -28.66
CA ASN A 97 -14.29 -24.30 -29.37
C ASN A 97 -14.06 -24.24 -30.90
N GLY A 98 -12.80 -24.37 -31.32
CA GLY A 98 -12.40 -24.40 -32.74
C GLY A 98 -12.59 -25.75 -33.44
N VAL A 99 -12.98 -26.80 -32.73
CA VAL A 99 -13.13 -28.15 -33.32
C VAL A 99 -14.42 -28.25 -34.17
N PRO A 100 -14.33 -28.74 -35.43
CA PRO A 100 -15.50 -28.99 -36.27
C PRO A 100 -16.45 -30.03 -35.67
N GLU A 101 -17.74 -29.97 -36.01
CA GLU A 101 -18.74 -31.00 -35.63
C GLU A 101 -18.95 -31.24 -34.12
N MET A 102 -18.44 -30.38 -33.26
CA MET A 102 -18.65 -30.46 -31.82
C MET A 102 -20.14 -30.29 -31.45
N PRO A 103 -20.70 -31.16 -30.57
CA PRO A 103 -22.09 -31.07 -30.10
C PRO A 103 -22.44 -29.68 -29.53
N SER A 104 -23.66 -29.23 -29.75
CA SER A 104 -24.15 -27.91 -29.29
C SER A 104 -23.96 -27.71 -27.78
N ASP A 105 -24.24 -28.75 -27.00
CA ASP A 105 -24.15 -28.70 -25.54
C ASP A 105 -22.71 -28.56 -25.08
N ALA A 106 -21.77 -29.24 -25.75
CA ALA A 106 -20.35 -29.10 -25.48
C ALA A 106 -19.84 -27.67 -25.76
N ARG A 107 -20.23 -27.07 -26.89
CA ARG A 107 -19.93 -25.64 -27.17
C ARG A 107 -20.53 -24.71 -26.12
N HIS A 108 -21.76 -24.99 -25.67
CA HIS A 108 -22.40 -24.21 -24.60
C HIS A 108 -21.60 -24.27 -23.30
N TYR A 109 -21.18 -25.46 -22.86
CA TYR A 109 -20.37 -25.62 -21.65
C TYR A 109 -18.99 -24.99 -21.78
N ILE A 110 -18.32 -25.12 -22.92
CA ILE A 110 -17.04 -24.45 -23.21
C ILE A 110 -17.20 -22.92 -23.11
N GLY A 111 -18.27 -22.37 -23.69
CA GLY A 111 -18.57 -20.95 -23.57
C GLY A 111 -18.80 -20.50 -22.12
N ARG A 112 -19.40 -21.35 -21.28
CA ARG A 112 -19.54 -21.08 -19.83
C ARG A 112 -18.20 -21.14 -19.10
N ILE A 113 -17.32 -22.09 -19.44
CA ILE A 113 -15.97 -22.19 -18.87
C ILE A 113 -15.17 -20.92 -19.20
N ASN A 114 -15.19 -20.47 -20.47
CA ASN A 114 -14.49 -19.26 -20.89
C ASN A 114 -14.99 -18.02 -20.12
N LYS A 115 -16.31 -17.79 -20.09
CA LYS A 115 -16.89 -16.67 -19.35
C LYS A 115 -16.55 -16.69 -17.86
N ALA A 116 -16.60 -17.87 -17.23
CA ALA A 116 -16.28 -18.01 -15.81
C ALA A 116 -14.78 -17.77 -15.53
N GLY A 117 -13.89 -18.27 -16.41
CA GLY A 117 -12.45 -18.07 -16.27
C GLY A 117 -12.03 -16.61 -16.52
N GLU A 118 -12.62 -15.94 -17.51
CA GLU A 118 -12.42 -14.50 -17.74
C GLU A 118 -12.89 -13.68 -16.53
N ALA A 119 -14.08 -13.97 -16.00
CA ALA A 119 -14.58 -13.29 -14.81
C ALA A 119 -13.66 -13.50 -13.58
N LEU A 120 -13.14 -14.72 -13.40
CA LEU A 120 -12.21 -15.03 -12.32
C LEU A 120 -10.86 -14.30 -12.50
N LEU A 121 -10.31 -14.23 -13.71
CA LEU A 121 -9.11 -13.46 -14.00
C LEU A 121 -9.30 -11.97 -13.70
N SER A 122 -10.45 -11.40 -14.07
CA SER A 122 -10.79 -10.01 -13.73
C SER A 122 -10.80 -9.79 -12.23
N LEU A 123 -11.54 -10.62 -11.48
CA LEU A 123 -11.64 -10.51 -10.02
C LEU A 123 -10.28 -10.61 -9.33
N ILE A 124 -9.44 -11.54 -9.76
CA ILE A 124 -8.08 -11.69 -9.21
C ILE A 124 -7.24 -10.45 -9.52
N THR A 125 -7.38 -9.88 -10.73
CA THR A 125 -6.66 -8.66 -11.12
C THR A 125 -7.11 -7.47 -10.28
N ASP A 126 -8.42 -7.30 -10.09
CA ASP A 126 -8.98 -6.21 -9.27
C ASP A 126 -8.50 -6.30 -7.81
N ILE A 127 -8.47 -7.52 -7.24
CA ILE A 127 -7.96 -7.76 -5.87
C ILE A 127 -6.46 -7.40 -5.76
N LEU A 128 -5.67 -7.76 -6.77
CA LEU A 128 -4.25 -7.42 -6.79
C LEU A 128 -4.01 -5.93 -6.88
N ASP A 129 -4.72 -5.25 -7.78
CA ASP A 129 -4.54 -3.81 -8.00
C ASP A 129 -4.94 -3.03 -6.75
N PHE A 130 -6.03 -3.44 -6.08
CA PHE A 130 -6.40 -2.92 -4.77
C PHE A 130 -5.32 -3.16 -3.72
N SER A 131 -4.73 -4.36 -3.68
CA SER A 131 -3.68 -4.69 -2.69
C SER A 131 -2.40 -3.88 -2.89
N LYS A 132 -2.00 -3.65 -4.15
CA LYS A 132 -0.87 -2.77 -4.48
C LYS A 132 -1.14 -1.32 -4.11
N LEU A 133 -2.39 -0.86 -4.26
CA LEU A 133 -2.81 0.48 -3.84
C LEU A 133 -2.72 0.62 -2.32
N GLU A 134 -3.26 -0.32 -1.54
CA GLU A 134 -3.18 -0.30 -0.07
C GLU A 134 -1.74 -0.30 0.43
N ALA A 135 -0.85 -1.05 -0.24
CA ALA A 135 0.57 -1.11 0.10
C ALA A 135 1.40 0.08 -0.41
N GLY A 136 0.79 1.07 -1.07
CA GLY A 136 1.51 2.21 -1.65
C GLY A 136 2.49 1.82 -2.76
N GLN A 137 2.34 0.65 -3.37
CA GLN A 137 3.24 0.09 -4.39
C GLN A 137 2.91 0.58 -5.81
N VAL A 138 1.81 1.34 -5.99
CA VAL A 138 1.45 1.91 -7.30
C VAL A 138 2.30 3.15 -7.58
N LYS A 139 3.17 3.06 -8.60
CA LYS A 139 3.92 4.21 -9.11
C LYS A 139 3.13 4.90 -10.21
N LEU A 140 2.82 6.18 -9.99
CA LEU A 140 2.30 7.04 -11.04
C LEU A 140 3.44 7.50 -11.93
N THR A 141 3.25 7.42 -13.24
CA THR A 141 4.19 7.93 -14.26
C THR A 141 3.51 9.03 -15.07
N PRO A 142 3.48 10.28 -14.58
CA PRO A 142 2.88 11.39 -15.32
C PRO A 142 3.66 11.63 -16.62
N GLN A 143 2.94 11.75 -17.72
CA GLN A 143 3.51 12.06 -19.03
C GLN A 143 2.58 13.00 -19.81
N PRO A 144 3.11 13.86 -20.68
CA PRO A 144 2.28 14.61 -21.62
C PRO A 144 1.45 13.64 -22.48
N THR A 145 0.14 13.82 -22.46
CA THR A 145 -0.80 12.93 -23.17
C THR A 145 -1.70 13.78 -24.04
N ASP A 146 -1.76 13.46 -25.33
CA ASP A 146 -2.78 14.00 -26.23
C ASP A 146 -4.11 13.28 -25.99
N LEU A 147 -5.01 13.96 -25.28
CA LEU A 147 -6.34 13.45 -24.94
C LEU A 147 -7.20 13.16 -26.17
N ARG A 148 -6.99 13.88 -27.29
CA ARG A 148 -7.76 13.67 -28.53
C ARG A 148 -7.37 12.35 -29.17
N SER A 149 -6.07 12.10 -29.29
CA SER A 149 -5.53 10.84 -29.82
C SER A 149 -5.94 9.66 -28.94
N LEU A 150 -5.74 9.76 -27.61
CA LEU A 150 -6.15 8.71 -26.67
C LEU A 150 -7.65 8.38 -26.76
N ALA A 151 -8.51 9.40 -26.85
CA ALA A 151 -9.94 9.18 -26.97
C ALA A 151 -10.33 8.52 -28.31
N SER A 152 -9.64 8.84 -29.40
CA SER A 152 -9.84 8.18 -30.70
C SER A 152 -9.46 6.71 -30.61
N ASP A 153 -8.27 6.41 -30.07
CA ASP A 153 -7.77 5.05 -29.92
C ASP A 153 -8.74 4.17 -29.12
N ILE A 154 -9.29 4.71 -28.03
CA ILE A 154 -10.31 4.02 -27.22
C ILE A 154 -11.57 3.77 -28.05
N ILE A 155 -12.10 4.78 -28.76
CA ILE A 155 -13.32 4.61 -29.57
C ILE A 155 -13.12 3.53 -30.63
N ASP A 156 -11.99 3.56 -31.33
CA ASP A 156 -11.68 2.59 -32.38
C ASP A 156 -11.58 1.16 -31.81
N GLN A 157 -11.02 1.00 -30.61
CA GLN A 157 -10.94 -0.29 -29.91
C GLN A 157 -12.32 -0.88 -29.60
N PHE A 158 -13.32 -0.03 -29.32
CA PHE A 158 -14.69 -0.45 -29.02
C PHE A 158 -15.64 -0.40 -30.24
N ALA A 159 -15.21 0.12 -31.38
CA ALA A 159 -16.06 0.29 -32.56
C ALA A 159 -16.71 -1.03 -33.02
N VAL A 160 -15.94 -2.12 -33.06
CA VAL A 160 -16.41 -3.46 -33.45
C VAL A 160 -17.49 -3.99 -32.50
N LEU A 161 -17.33 -3.75 -31.19
CA LEU A 161 -18.33 -4.12 -30.19
C LEU A 161 -19.59 -3.24 -30.30
N GLY A 162 -19.40 -1.96 -30.65
CA GLY A 162 -20.48 -1.03 -30.95
C GLY A 162 -21.32 -1.51 -32.12
N GLU A 163 -20.70 -1.86 -33.25
CA GLU A 163 -21.39 -2.36 -34.44
C GLU A 163 -22.20 -3.63 -34.16
N THR A 164 -21.62 -4.60 -33.48
CA THR A 164 -22.31 -5.85 -33.11
C THR A 164 -23.51 -5.63 -32.18
N ARG A 165 -23.57 -4.50 -31.47
CA ARG A 165 -24.69 -4.13 -30.59
C ARG A 165 -25.53 -2.97 -31.13
N ASN A 166 -25.27 -2.52 -32.36
CA ASN A 166 -25.94 -1.38 -32.99
C ASN A 166 -25.82 -0.05 -32.19
N ILE A 167 -24.65 0.17 -31.59
CA ILE A 167 -24.30 1.36 -30.80
C ILE A 167 -23.18 2.13 -31.50
N THR A 168 -23.35 3.44 -31.69
CA THR A 168 -22.31 4.33 -32.22
C THR A 168 -21.65 5.13 -31.10
N LEU A 169 -20.33 5.06 -31.01
CA LEU A 169 -19.52 5.85 -30.08
C LEU A 169 -19.03 7.14 -30.78
N LYS A 170 -19.08 8.27 -30.07
CA LYS A 170 -18.59 9.57 -30.57
C LYS A 170 -17.85 10.32 -29.46
N SER A 171 -16.67 10.86 -29.77
CA SER A 171 -15.94 11.79 -28.90
C SER A 171 -16.32 13.23 -29.21
N ARG A 172 -16.32 14.09 -28.18
CA ARG A 172 -16.43 15.56 -28.29
C ARG A 172 -15.17 16.30 -27.80
N LEU A 173 -14.10 15.56 -27.51
CA LEU A 173 -12.81 16.13 -27.12
C LEU A 173 -12.20 16.91 -28.28
#